data_AF-A0AA36BHV6-F1
#
_entry.id   AF-A0AA36BHV6-F1
#
_cell.length_a   1.000
_cell.length_b   1.000
_cell.length_c   1.000
_cell.angle_alpha   90.00
_cell.angle_beta   90.00
_cell.angle_gamma   90.00
#
_symmetry.space_group_name_H-M   'P 1'
#
loop_
_entity.id
_entity.type
_entity.pdbx_description
1 polymer ?
#
loop_
_entity_poly.entity_id
_entity_poly.type
_entity_poly.pdbx_seq_one_letter_code
_entity_poly.pdbx_strand_id
1 'polypeptide(L)'
;MYGSFGVMHCSAGEVHCSAGVMYGSAGVMYGSAGVMYGSAGVRYGSDGVMYGSAGEMYGSAGVIYGITGVMYGSAGVMYGSAGVIYDCAGVMYGITGVIYGSAGVMVGSAGVIDVW
;
A
#
# COMPACT_ATOMS: atom_id res chain seq x y z
N MET A 1 9.68 -0.19 17.13
CA MET A 1 8.97 0.77 18.02
C MET A 1 7.50 0.39 18.08
N TYR A 2 6.83 0.60 19.22
CA TYR A 2 5.41 0.28 19.41
C TYR A 2 4.65 1.52 19.89
N GLY A 3 3.53 1.85 19.24
CA GLY A 3 2.64 2.92 19.65
C GLY A 3 1.17 2.49 19.58
N SER A 4 0.39 2.84 20.60
CA SER A 4 -1.04 2.53 20.61
C SER A 4 -1.85 3.60 19.87
N PHE A 5 -1.50 4.88 20.06
CA PHE A 5 -2.16 6.02 19.43
C PHE A 5 -1.13 7.13 19.16
N GLY A 6 -1.16 7.78 18.00
CA GLY A 6 -0.42 9.02 17.76
C GLY A 6 0.42 9.05 16.49
N VAL A 7 1.44 9.91 16.48
CA VAL A 7 2.35 10.10 15.34
C VAL A 7 3.70 9.46 15.66
N MET A 8 4.20 8.60 14.77
CA MET A 8 5.50 7.93 14.92
C MET A 8 6.40 8.19 13.72
N HIS A 9 7.70 8.34 13.99
CA HIS A 9 8.75 8.53 12.99
C HIS A 9 9.84 7.46 13.16
N CYS A 10 10.26 6.85 12.07
CA CYS A 10 11.35 5.89 12.04
C CYS A 10 12.24 6.11 10.81
N SER A 11 13.55 6.22 11.03
CA SER A 11 14.52 6.34 9.94
C SER A 11 14.82 4.98 9.31
N ALA A 12 15.02 3.95 10.13
CA ALA A 12 15.28 2.59 9.70
C ALA A 12 14.80 1.58 10.75
N GLY A 13 14.23 0.46 10.30
CA GLY A 13 13.91 -0.69 11.15
C GLY A 13 12.44 -1.07 11.14
N GLU A 14 11.98 -1.64 12.24
CA GLU A 14 10.63 -2.19 12.38
C GLU A 14 9.76 -1.37 13.35
N VAL A 15 8.55 -1.04 12.91
CA VAL A 15 7.59 -0.21 13.68
C VAL A 15 6.20 -0.81 13.64
N HIS A 16 5.51 -0.75 14.77
CA HIS A 16 4.13 -1.19 14.94
C HIS A 16 3.28 -0.05 15.53
N CYS A 17 2.15 0.25 14.91
CA CYS A 17 1.15 1.20 15.39
C CYS A 17 -0.25 0.60 15.36
N SER A 18 -0.97 0.67 16.46
CA SER A 18 -2.38 0.27 16.45
C SER A 18 -3.26 1.32 15.76
N ALA A 19 -3.07 2.60 16.06
CA ALA A 19 -3.83 3.68 15.44
C ALA A 19 -3.03 4.98 15.31
N GLY A 20 -3.08 5.62 14.14
CA GLY A 20 -2.54 6.98 13.98
C GLY A 20 -1.75 7.17 12.69
N VAL A 21 -0.71 8.00 12.75
CA VAL A 21 0.10 8.37 11.58
C VAL A 21 1.52 7.87 11.75
N MET A 22 2.05 7.17 10.75
CA MET A 22 3.44 6.70 10.74
C MET A 22 4.22 7.27 9.56
N TYR A 23 5.48 7.63 9.83
CA TYR A 23 6.47 8.03 8.84
C TYR A 23 7.69 7.11 8.94
N GLY A 24 8.04 6.45 7.85
CA GLY A 24 9.19 5.57 7.73
C GLY A 24 10.05 5.88 6.51
N SER A 25 11.37 5.97 6.67
CA SER A 25 12.26 6.10 5.50
C SER A 25 12.64 4.75 4.91
N ALA A 26 13.07 3.80 5.74
CA ALA A 26 13.44 2.45 5.31
C ALA A 26 12.99 1.39 6.33
N GLY A 27 12.55 0.22 5.86
CA GLY A 27 12.31 -0.94 6.73
C GLY A 27 10.89 -1.47 6.66
N VAL A 28 10.38 -1.98 7.77
CA VAL A 28 9.09 -2.67 7.86
C VAL A 28 8.14 -1.91 8.80
N MET A 29 6.94 -1.62 8.32
CA MET A 29 5.92 -0.92 9.12
C MET A 29 4.62 -1.73 9.18
N TYR A 30 4.06 -1.84 10.38
CA TYR A 30 2.78 -2.49 10.66
C TYR A 30 1.82 -1.47 11.28
N GLY A 31 0.71 -1.20 10.59
CA GLY A 31 -0.36 -0.31 11.06
C GLY A 31 -1.71 -1.01 11.04
N SER A 32 -2.50 -0.91 12.13
CA SER A 32 -3.87 -1.43 12.09
C SER A 32 -4.83 -0.39 11.52
N ALA A 33 -4.88 0.82 12.07
CA ALA A 33 -5.74 1.89 11.58
C ALA A 33 -4.98 3.22 11.36
N GLY A 34 -5.22 3.89 10.24
CA GLY A 34 -4.79 5.28 10.03
C GLY A 34 -3.96 5.49 8.77
N VAL A 35 -2.90 6.30 8.86
CA VAL A 35 -2.13 6.75 7.69
C VAL A 35 -0.66 6.37 7.81
N MET A 36 -0.10 5.75 6.79
CA MET A 36 1.30 5.34 6.75
C MET A 36 2.03 5.93 5.54
N TYR A 37 3.13 6.63 5.81
CA TYR A 37 4.05 7.15 4.81
C TYR A 37 5.37 6.39 4.86
N GLY A 38 5.83 5.91 3.70
CA GLY A 38 7.03 5.08 3.60
C GLY A 38 7.81 5.32 2.32
N SER A 39 9.11 5.63 2.42
CA SER A 39 9.95 5.78 1.22
C SER A 39 10.37 4.44 0.63
N ALA A 40 10.98 3.56 1.41
CA ALA A 40 11.45 2.25 0.96
C ALA A 40 11.13 1.13 1.95
N GLY A 41 10.74 -0.04 1.43
CA GLY A 41 10.61 -1.26 2.23
C GLY A 41 9.19 -1.85 2.20
N VAL A 42 8.80 -2.51 3.29
CA VAL A 42 7.57 -3.31 3.36
C VAL A 42 6.57 -2.68 4.31
N ARG A 43 5.30 -2.61 3.91
CA ARG A 43 4.21 -2.08 4.74
C ARG A 43 3.05 -3.03 4.82
N TYR A 44 2.51 -3.16 6.02
CA TYR A 44 1.30 -3.89 6.32
C TYR A 44 0.30 -2.95 6.97
N GLY A 45 -0.87 -2.81 6.36
CA GLY A 45 -2.00 -2.02 6.84
C GLY A 45 -3.28 -2.85 6.91
N SER A 46 -4.09 -2.68 7.95
CA SER A 46 -5.46 -3.22 7.94
C SER A 46 -6.42 -2.21 7.33
N ASP A 47 -6.61 -1.07 7.98
CA ASP A 47 -7.56 -0.03 7.59
C ASP A 47 -6.89 1.33 7.41
N GLY A 48 -7.18 1.99 6.30
CA GLY A 48 -6.84 3.41 6.10
C GLY A 48 -6.03 3.68 4.85
N VAL A 49 -5.00 4.53 4.96
CA VAL A 49 -4.28 5.05 3.79
C VAL A 49 -2.78 4.76 3.87
N MET A 50 -2.23 4.19 2.80
CA MET A 50 -0.80 3.90 2.67
C MET A 50 -0.20 4.66 1.49
N TYR A 51 0.93 5.33 1.73
CA TYR A 51 1.65 6.10 0.71
C TYR A 51 3.11 5.70 0.66
N GLY A 52 3.62 5.26 -0.50
CA GLY A 52 5.05 5.20 -0.65
C GLY A 52 5.67 5.02 -2.01
N SER A 53 7.00 5.12 -1.96
CA SER A 53 7.80 5.30 -3.16
C SER A 53 8.34 3.98 -3.71
N ALA A 54 8.90 3.12 -2.86
CA ALA A 54 9.50 1.87 -3.30
C ALA A 54 9.20 0.71 -2.34
N GLY A 55 8.90 -0.46 -2.90
CA GLY A 55 8.85 -1.73 -2.17
C GLY A 55 7.47 -2.37 -2.19
N GLU A 56 7.10 -3.00 -1.08
CA GLU A 56 5.90 -3.82 -0.99
C GLU A 56 4.88 -3.19 -0.03
N MET A 57 3.60 -3.20 -0.42
CA MET A 57 2.50 -2.72 0.42
C MET A 57 1.38 -3.74 0.44
N TYR A 58 0.91 -4.08 1.62
CA TYR A 58 -0.16 -5.03 1.87
C TYR A 58 -1.26 -4.31 2.67
N GLY A 59 -2.46 -4.21 2.11
CA GLY A 59 -3.61 -3.54 2.73
C GLY A 59 -4.89 -4.37 2.72
N SER A 60 -5.62 -4.43 3.83
CA SER A 60 -6.93 -5.11 3.82
C SER A 60 -8.01 -4.20 3.25
N ALA A 61 -8.19 -3.00 3.81
CA ALA A 61 -9.21 -2.05 3.42
C ALA A 61 -8.68 -0.61 3.35
N GLY A 62 -9.04 0.11 2.30
CA GLY A 62 -8.81 1.55 2.19
C GLY A 62 -8.07 1.93 0.91
N VAL A 63 -7.08 2.80 1.03
CA VAL A 63 -6.40 3.39 -0.14
C VAL A 63 -4.89 3.15 -0.09
N ILE A 64 -4.33 2.63 -1.18
CA ILE A 64 -2.89 2.39 -1.31
C ILE A 64 -2.35 3.20 -2.49
N TYR A 65 -1.31 4.00 -2.23
CA TYR A 65 -0.57 4.76 -3.22
C TYR A 65 0.88 4.28 -3.27
N GLY A 66 1.29 3.73 -4.41
CA GLY A 66 2.65 3.26 -4.66
C GLY A 66 3.25 3.86 -5.92
N ILE A 67 4.52 4.26 -5.86
CA ILE A 67 5.25 4.66 -7.08
C ILE A 67 5.85 3.42 -7.74
N THR A 68 6.68 2.67 -7.02
CA THR A 68 7.39 1.51 -7.57
C THR A 68 7.27 0.30 -6.65
N GLY A 69 6.91 -0.86 -7.21
CA GLY A 69 7.00 -2.14 -6.53
C GLY A 69 5.71 -2.96 -6.59
N VAL A 70 5.36 -3.61 -5.50
CA VAL A 70 4.22 -4.54 -5.45
C VAL A 70 3.21 -4.07 -4.43
N MET A 71 1.94 -4.00 -4.84
CA MET A 71 0.83 -3.66 -3.97
C MET A 71 -0.17 -4.80 -3.96
N TYR A 72 -0.59 -5.18 -2.75
CA TYR A 72 -1.64 -6.14 -2.50
C TYR A 72 -2.72 -5.50 -1.67
N GLY A 73 -3.96 -5.79 -2.00
CA GLY A 73 -5.04 -5.59 -1.07
C GLY A 73 -6.34 -6.28 -1.42
N SER A 74 -7.28 -6.14 -0.49
CA SER A 74 -8.54 -6.87 -0.54
C SER A 74 -9.72 -5.98 -0.91
N ALA A 75 -9.80 -4.78 -0.36
CA ALA A 75 -10.89 -3.87 -0.62
C ALA A 75 -10.45 -2.41 -0.71
N GLY A 76 -10.86 -1.70 -1.76
CA GLY A 76 -10.79 -0.24 -1.82
C GLY A 76 -10.16 0.29 -3.09
N VAL A 77 -9.18 1.18 -2.97
CA VAL A 77 -8.60 1.90 -4.12
C VAL A 77 -7.09 1.80 -4.12
N MET A 78 -6.50 1.41 -5.26
CA MET A 78 -5.05 1.37 -5.44
C MET A 78 -4.59 2.24 -6.59
N TYR A 79 -3.50 2.96 -6.36
CA TYR A 79 -2.82 3.77 -7.37
C TYR A 79 -1.35 3.36 -7.43
N GLY A 80 -0.92 2.90 -8.61
CA GLY A 80 0.45 2.46 -8.89
C GLY A 80 1.05 3.14 -10.12
N SER A 81 2.28 3.62 -10.02
CA SER A 81 2.98 4.10 -11.23
C SER A 81 3.72 2.98 -11.96
N ALA A 82 4.49 2.15 -11.26
CA ALA A 82 5.32 1.11 -11.85
C ALA A 82 5.33 -0.16 -10.99
N GLY A 83 4.96 -1.31 -11.57
CA GLY A 83 5.13 -2.61 -10.92
C GLY A 83 3.87 -3.46 -10.98
N VAL A 84 3.54 -4.13 -9.88
CA VAL A 84 2.43 -5.11 -9.86
C VAL A 84 1.40 -4.73 -8.82
N ILE A 85 0.13 -4.75 -9.20
CA ILE A 85 -1.03 -4.45 -8.35
C ILE A 85 -1.93 -5.67 -8.31
N TYR A 86 -2.28 -6.12 -7.10
CA TYR A 86 -3.26 -7.16 -6.86
C TYR A 86 -4.37 -6.61 -5.97
N ASP A 87 -5.62 -6.67 -6.43
CA ASP A 87 -6.77 -6.30 -5.60
C ASP A 87 -7.95 -7.27 -5.77
N CYS A 88 -8.57 -7.65 -4.65
CA CYS A 88 -9.73 -8.54 -4.70
C CYS A 88 -11.01 -7.80 -5.14
N ALA A 89 -11.27 -6.62 -4.58
CA ALA A 89 -12.52 -5.88 -4.78
C ALA A 89 -12.32 -4.36 -4.68
N GLY A 90 -12.35 -3.66 -5.81
CA GLY A 90 -12.04 -2.23 -5.75
C GLY A 90 -11.78 -1.54 -7.07
N VAL A 91 -11.06 -0.43 -6.97
CA VAL A 91 -10.64 0.37 -8.11
C VAL A 91 -9.13 0.42 -8.18
N MET A 92 -8.56 -0.01 -9.29
CA MET A 92 -7.12 -0.02 -9.52
C MET A 92 -6.74 0.90 -10.67
N TYR A 93 -5.74 1.74 -10.41
CA TYR A 93 -5.11 2.60 -11.40
C TYR A 93 -3.61 2.28 -11.49
N GLY A 94 -3.15 1.87 -12.66
CA GLY A 94 -1.74 1.60 -12.95
C GLY A 94 -1.25 2.38 -14.17
N ILE A 95 -0.01 2.87 -14.15
CA ILE A 95 0.61 3.44 -15.36
C ILE A 95 1.36 2.34 -16.11
N THR A 96 2.36 1.73 -15.47
CA THR A 96 3.24 0.74 -16.09
C THR A 96 3.27 -0.55 -15.27
N GLY A 97 3.02 -1.70 -15.89
CA GLY A 97 3.25 -3.01 -15.27
C GLY A 97 2.05 -3.94 -15.34
N VAL A 98 1.74 -4.65 -14.25
CA VAL A 98 0.71 -5.69 -14.27
C VAL A 98 -0.35 -5.42 -13.20
N ILE A 99 -1.62 -5.51 -13.58
CA ILE A 99 -2.77 -5.34 -12.70
C ILE A 99 -3.57 -6.65 -12.72
N TYR A 100 -3.75 -7.24 -11.54
CA TYR A 100 -4.60 -8.40 -11.32
C TYR A 100 -5.76 -8.03 -10.41
N GLY A 101 -6.97 -8.40 -10.80
CA GLY A 101 -8.10 -8.30 -9.87
C GLY A 101 -9.27 -9.20 -10.18
N SER A 102 -10.14 -9.37 -9.20
CA SER A 102 -11.32 -10.24 -9.32
C SER A 102 -12.62 -9.45 -9.45
N ALA A 103 -12.77 -8.32 -8.76
CA ALA A 103 -13.98 -7.51 -8.84
C ALA A 103 -13.66 -6.01 -8.85
N GLY A 104 -14.30 -5.27 -9.76
CA GLY A 104 -14.29 -3.81 -9.78
C GLY A 104 -13.70 -3.22 -11.06
N VAL A 105 -13.08 -2.04 -10.95
CA VAL A 105 -12.66 -1.24 -12.11
C VAL A 105 -11.14 -1.21 -12.18
N MET A 106 -10.58 -1.54 -13.33
CA MET A 106 -9.13 -1.51 -13.58
C MET A 106 -8.81 -0.60 -14.74
N VAL A 107 -7.86 0.31 -14.53
CA VAL A 107 -7.36 1.21 -15.55
C VAL A 107 -5.83 1.12 -15.59
N GLY A 108 -5.29 0.72 -16.74
CA GLY A 108 -3.85 0.62 -16.99
C GLY A 108 -3.48 1.34 -18.27
N SER A 109 -2.35 2.07 -18.27
CA SER A 109 -1.85 2.76 -19.48
C SER A 109 -0.92 1.89 -20.32
N ALA A 110 -0.02 1.15 -19.68
CA ALA A 110 1.00 0.33 -20.34
C ALA A 110 1.25 -0.96 -19.54
N GLY A 111 0.96 -2.11 -20.14
CA GLY A 111 1.22 -3.42 -19.55
C GLY A 111 0.03 -4.36 -19.63
N VAL A 112 -0.09 -5.27 -18.66
CA VAL A 112 -1.09 -6.34 -18.66
C VAL A 112 -2.15 -6.06 -17.60
N ILE A 113 -3.41 -6.22 -17.96
CA ILE A 113 -4.55 -6.20 -17.03
C ILE A 113 -5.24 -7.55 -17.15
N ASP A 114 -5.40 -8.23 -16.02
CA ASP A 114 -5.96 -9.56 -15.98
C ASP A 114 -7.07 -9.64 -14.92
N VAL A 115 -8.21 -10.18 -15.31
CA VAL A 115 -9.44 -10.23 -14.50
C VAL A 115 -9.90 -11.67 -14.36
N TRP A 116 -10.15 -12.12 -13.13
CA TRP A 116 -10.49 -13.50 -12.80
C TRP A 116 -11.90 -13.61 -12.22
#